data_AF-A0AAV2I2P0-F1
#
_entry.id   AF-A0AAV2I2P0-F1
#
_cell.length_a   1.000
_cell.length_b   1.000
_cell.length_c   1.000
_cell.angle_alpha   90.00
_cell.angle_beta   90.00
_cell.angle_gamma   90.00
#
_symmetry.space_group_name_H-M   'P 1'
#
loop_
_entity.id
_entity.type
_entity.pdbx_description
1 polymer ?
#
loop_
_entity_poly.entity_id
_entity_poly.type
_entity_poly.pdbx_seq_one_letter_code
_entity_poly.pdbx_strand_id
1 'polypeptide(L)'
;MKRETFICVLFLGWCVAQPHAGLDPVSIECFHCDTHARHFPACLSEPVRCHADEVCSIAYGNDLPSLKCQKSPDCDREVTHHVAPCEGGGVEIHPNQCQLCCKTSACVQEINRFLQQKLPTVNAANQGVFCPGTCRETDIATCVHTATYCHADQFCRVGINDQLMVAGHCQNKHDLQKCHDDQARHPCALAVSQPGHQAVCTWDCCQTTDCLTAHFGAYMGISTISHTASPTQTPPPAVTQAPATTPAPATTLAPAATPAHVALTPHPVNCTKCDQYCRSNEMEVTCPDGFCSLTVEDGVGGSRTIKKGCLNKDMCTMFWTEWNTNQLCHGILGNPATTSNQDVSCTFCCTGDNCNADLTKMSVFNSV
;
A
#
# COMPACT_ATOMS: atom_id res chain seq x y z
N MET A 1 -50.36 -71.62 -30.07
CA MET A 1 -50.23 -70.38 -29.26
C MET A 1 -49.17 -70.63 -28.19
N LYS A 2 -47.95 -70.15 -28.41
CA LYS A 2 -46.84 -70.27 -27.44
C LYS A 2 -46.75 -68.95 -26.67
N ARG A 3 -46.90 -69.01 -25.35
CA ARG A 3 -46.78 -67.88 -24.42
C ARG A 3 -45.33 -67.83 -23.95
N GLU A 4 -44.54 -66.90 -24.50
CA GLU A 4 -43.22 -66.60 -23.99
C GLU A 4 -43.35 -65.69 -22.76
N THR A 5 -42.74 -66.13 -21.66
CA THR A 5 -42.74 -65.42 -20.37
C THR A 5 -41.47 -64.59 -20.32
N PHE A 6 -41.61 -63.27 -20.42
CA PHE A 6 -40.51 -62.31 -20.34
C PHE A 6 -40.19 -62.06 -18.86
N ILE A 7 -39.03 -62.51 -18.39
CA ILE A 7 -38.52 -62.25 -17.04
C ILE A 7 -37.71 -60.95 -17.08
N CYS A 8 -38.31 -59.85 -16.61
CA CYS A 8 -37.60 -58.59 -16.35
C CYS A 8 -36.78 -58.75 -15.06
N VAL A 9 -35.47 -58.99 -15.21
CA VAL A 9 -34.51 -58.91 -14.11
C VAL A 9 -34.24 -57.44 -13.80
N LEU A 10 -34.88 -56.94 -12.74
CA LEU A 10 -34.66 -55.62 -12.17
C LEU A 10 -33.32 -55.61 -11.42
N PHE A 11 -32.26 -55.15 -12.08
CA PHE A 11 -31.00 -54.80 -11.41
C PHE A 11 -31.20 -53.50 -10.64
N LEU A 12 -31.46 -53.61 -9.34
CA LEU A 12 -31.37 -52.51 -8.39
C LEU A 12 -29.90 -52.17 -8.17
N GLY A 13 -29.33 -51.41 -9.11
CA GLY A 13 -28.01 -50.80 -8.99
C GLY A 13 -28.04 -49.79 -7.85
N TRP A 14 -27.32 -50.09 -6.77
CA TRP A 14 -27.08 -49.16 -5.68
C TRP A 14 -26.21 -48.01 -6.21
N CYS A 15 -26.83 -46.87 -6.51
CA CYS A 15 -26.12 -45.61 -6.68
C CYS A 15 -25.55 -45.21 -5.32
N VAL A 16 -24.31 -45.62 -5.05
CA VAL A 16 -23.51 -45.05 -3.97
C VAL A 16 -23.17 -43.63 -4.41
N ALA A 17 -24.03 -42.67 -4.06
CA ALA A 17 -23.71 -41.26 -4.15
C ALA A 17 -22.52 -41.02 -3.20
N GLN A 18 -21.30 -41.01 -3.75
CA GLN A 18 -20.14 -40.55 -3.00
C GLN A 18 -20.44 -39.09 -2.63
N PRO A 19 -20.49 -38.75 -1.33
CA PRO A 19 -20.44 -37.36 -0.95
C PRO A 19 -19.05 -36.87 -1.40
N HIS A 20 -19.01 -36.21 -2.55
CA HIS A 20 -17.91 -35.31 -2.84
C HIS A 20 -17.95 -34.32 -1.68
N ALA A 21 -17.03 -34.49 -0.72
CA ALA A 21 -16.66 -33.45 0.22
C ALA A 21 -16.25 -32.29 -0.68
N GLY A 22 -17.23 -31.43 -0.97
CA GLY A 22 -17.09 -30.29 -1.84
C GLY A 22 -16.09 -29.39 -1.17
N LEU A 23 -14.85 -29.48 -1.61
CA LEU A 23 -13.93 -28.38 -1.47
C LEU A 23 -14.62 -27.23 -2.17
N ASP A 24 -15.23 -26.34 -1.37
CA ASP A 24 -15.82 -25.12 -1.89
C ASP A 24 -14.77 -24.49 -2.81
N PRO A 25 -15.10 -24.23 -4.07
CA PRO A 25 -14.15 -23.66 -5.00
C PRO A 25 -13.62 -22.38 -4.36
N VAL A 26 -12.28 -22.32 -4.21
CA VAL A 26 -11.60 -21.23 -3.51
C VAL A 26 -11.94 -19.94 -4.22
N SER A 27 -12.88 -19.17 -3.66
CA SER A 27 -13.25 -17.86 -4.17
C SER A 27 -12.16 -16.87 -3.80
N ILE A 28 -11.67 -16.14 -4.79
CA ILE A 28 -10.64 -15.10 -4.62
C ILE A 28 -11.31 -13.75 -4.31
N GLU A 29 -10.72 -13.01 -3.37
CA GLU A 29 -11.08 -11.61 -3.11
C GLU A 29 -10.28 -10.69 -4.03
N CYS A 30 -10.99 -9.82 -4.76
CA CYS A 30 -10.48 -8.84 -5.70
C CYS A 30 -11.07 -7.46 -5.38
N PHE A 31 -10.81 -6.46 -6.22
CA PHE A 31 -11.38 -5.12 -6.11
C PHE A 31 -12.03 -4.75 -7.44
N HIS A 32 -13.01 -3.85 -7.41
CA HIS A 32 -13.68 -3.35 -8.62
C HIS A 32 -13.26 -1.89 -8.87
N CYS A 33 -12.05 -1.74 -9.39
CA CYS A 33 -11.44 -0.48 -9.79
C CYS A 33 -11.59 -0.34 -11.30
N ASP A 34 -12.70 0.21 -11.76
CA ASP A 34 -12.91 0.51 -13.18
C ASP A 34 -13.39 1.95 -13.36
N THR A 35 -13.56 2.36 -14.62
CA THR A 35 -13.99 3.72 -14.97
C THR A 35 -15.44 4.03 -14.57
N HIS A 36 -16.22 3.04 -14.15
CA HIS A 36 -17.66 3.17 -13.94
C HIS A 36 -18.08 3.09 -12.48
N ALA A 37 -17.34 2.37 -11.63
CA ALA A 37 -17.67 2.19 -10.22
C ALA A 37 -16.91 3.16 -9.32
N ARG A 38 -15.62 2.91 -9.10
CA ARG A 38 -14.73 3.70 -8.24
C ARG A 38 -13.32 3.67 -8.79
N HIS A 39 -12.65 4.80 -8.77
CA HIS A 39 -11.26 4.89 -9.18
C HIS A 39 -10.32 4.43 -8.06
N PHE A 40 -9.14 3.94 -8.46
CA PHE A 40 -8.05 3.70 -7.53
C PHE A 40 -7.59 5.02 -6.87
N PRO A 41 -7.31 5.06 -5.56
CA PRO A 41 -7.30 3.96 -4.59
C PRO A 41 -8.63 3.71 -3.87
N ALA A 42 -9.65 4.56 -4.07
CA ALA A 42 -10.90 4.51 -3.30
C ALA A 42 -11.63 3.16 -3.43
N CYS A 43 -11.53 2.52 -4.59
CA CYS A 43 -12.07 1.18 -4.86
C CYS A 43 -11.48 0.07 -3.96
N LEU A 44 -10.32 0.28 -3.31
CA LEU A 44 -9.69 -0.73 -2.46
C LEU A 44 -10.41 -0.93 -1.12
N SER A 45 -11.35 -0.05 -0.77
CA SER A 45 -12.11 -0.13 0.48
C SER A 45 -13.15 -1.26 0.52
N GLU A 46 -13.60 -1.73 -0.65
CA GLU A 46 -14.69 -2.70 -0.78
C GLU A 46 -14.25 -3.89 -1.63
N PRO A 47 -13.68 -4.95 -1.01
CA PRO A 47 -13.31 -6.15 -1.75
C PRO A 47 -14.55 -6.88 -2.27
N VAL A 48 -14.44 -7.41 -3.48
CA VAL A 48 -15.45 -8.24 -4.13
C VAL A 48 -14.96 -9.68 -4.25
N ARG A 49 -15.85 -10.64 -4.10
CA ARG A 49 -15.53 -12.06 -4.32
C ARG A 49 -15.79 -12.43 -5.78
N CYS A 50 -14.75 -12.91 -6.46
CA CYS A 50 -14.89 -13.40 -7.82
C CYS A 50 -15.55 -14.78 -7.83
N HIS A 51 -16.18 -15.11 -8.96
CA HIS A 51 -16.72 -16.45 -9.21
C HIS A 51 -15.60 -17.49 -9.30
N ALA A 52 -15.98 -18.77 -9.18
CA ALA A 52 -15.03 -19.90 -9.18
C ALA A 52 -14.26 -20.05 -10.51
N ASP A 53 -14.80 -19.55 -11.62
CA ASP A 53 -14.18 -19.53 -12.94
C ASP A 53 -13.47 -18.20 -13.28
N GLU A 54 -13.40 -17.30 -12.30
CA GLU A 54 -12.81 -15.97 -12.43
C GLU A 54 -11.50 -15.82 -11.66
N VAL A 55 -10.70 -14.87 -12.11
CA VAL A 55 -9.44 -14.42 -11.50
C VAL A 55 -9.51 -12.92 -11.29
N CYS A 56 -8.66 -12.40 -10.41
CA CYS A 56 -8.49 -10.96 -10.28
C CYS A 56 -7.53 -10.46 -11.36
N SER A 57 -8.07 -9.78 -12.36
CA SER A 57 -7.31 -9.16 -13.45
C SER A 57 -6.91 -7.75 -13.05
N ILE A 58 -5.61 -7.47 -13.07
CA ILE A 58 -5.03 -6.20 -12.65
C ILE A 58 -4.25 -5.62 -13.84
N ALA A 59 -4.71 -4.49 -14.38
CA ALA A 59 -4.02 -3.73 -15.42
C ALA A 59 -3.41 -2.45 -14.82
N TYR A 60 -2.16 -2.12 -15.16
CA TYR A 60 -1.43 -0.97 -14.61
C TYR A 60 -0.36 -0.45 -15.57
N GLY A 61 0.21 0.73 -15.31
CA GLY A 61 1.28 1.34 -16.13
C GLY A 61 0.91 2.76 -16.57
N ASN A 62 0.48 2.93 -17.83
CA ASN A 62 0.12 4.23 -18.40
C ASN A 62 -1.07 4.93 -17.73
N ASP A 63 -2.08 4.16 -17.34
CA ASP A 63 -3.33 4.66 -16.79
C ASP A 63 -3.48 4.31 -15.30
N LEU A 64 -4.52 4.86 -14.68
CA LEU A 64 -4.94 4.43 -13.35
C LEU A 64 -5.13 2.91 -13.32
N PRO A 65 -4.61 2.21 -12.29
CA PRO A 65 -4.75 0.77 -12.21
C PRO A 65 -6.22 0.36 -12.23
N SER A 66 -6.51 -0.63 -13.07
CA SER A 66 -7.81 -1.28 -13.11
C SER A 66 -7.72 -2.66 -12.49
N LEU A 67 -8.64 -2.95 -11.58
CA LEU A 67 -8.77 -4.22 -10.89
C LEU A 67 -10.20 -4.71 -11.11
N LYS A 68 -10.38 -5.94 -11.56
CA LYS A 68 -11.71 -6.54 -11.77
C LYS A 68 -11.65 -8.06 -11.74
N CYS A 69 -12.77 -8.68 -11.35
CA CYS A 69 -12.98 -10.10 -11.62
C CYS A 69 -13.15 -10.32 -13.13
N GLN A 70 -12.41 -11.27 -13.69
CA GLN A 70 -12.43 -11.61 -15.11
C GLN A 70 -12.33 -13.12 -15.25
N LYS A 71 -13.01 -13.72 -16.23
CA LYS A 71 -12.91 -15.16 -16.49
C LYS A 71 -11.45 -15.57 -16.69
N SER A 72 -11.00 -16.62 -16.01
CA SER A 72 -9.62 -17.13 -16.12
C SER A 72 -9.16 -17.28 -17.56
N PRO A 73 -9.89 -17.95 -18.48
CA PRO A 73 -9.42 -18.13 -19.85
C PRO A 73 -9.32 -16.82 -20.65
N ASP A 74 -10.09 -15.79 -20.31
CA ASP A 74 -10.01 -14.49 -20.96
C ASP A 74 -8.76 -13.73 -20.50
N CYS A 75 -8.49 -13.74 -19.18
CA CYS A 75 -7.27 -13.14 -18.63
C CYS A 75 -6.01 -13.87 -19.15
N ASP A 76 -6.01 -15.20 -19.11
CA ASP A 76 -4.90 -16.04 -19.59
C ASP A 76 -4.62 -15.75 -21.10
N ARG A 77 -5.67 -15.56 -21.91
CA ARG A 77 -5.54 -15.23 -23.35
C ARG A 77 -4.91 -13.85 -23.59
N GLU A 78 -5.27 -12.86 -22.78
CA GLU A 78 -4.72 -11.49 -22.87
C GLU A 78 -3.22 -11.48 -22.56
N VAL A 79 -2.79 -12.19 -21.51
CA VAL A 79 -1.37 -12.25 -21.10
C VAL A 79 -0.50 -13.21 -21.95
N THR A 80 -1.12 -14.02 -22.81
CA THR A 80 -0.39 -14.95 -23.69
C THR A 80 0.51 -14.23 -24.70
N HIS A 81 0.12 -13.03 -25.15
CA HIS A 81 0.82 -12.26 -26.17
C HIS A 81 1.67 -11.12 -25.58
N HIS A 82 2.38 -11.40 -24.48
CA HIS A 82 3.17 -10.38 -23.82
C HIS A 82 4.45 -10.01 -24.57
N VAL A 83 4.86 -8.76 -24.42
CA VAL A 83 6.09 -8.21 -25.00
C VAL A 83 7.27 -8.35 -24.04
N ALA A 84 7.05 -8.07 -22.75
CA ALA A 84 8.07 -8.09 -21.71
C ALA A 84 7.46 -8.36 -20.32
N PRO A 85 8.24 -8.84 -19.33
CA PRO A 85 7.80 -8.85 -17.94
C PRO A 85 7.77 -7.42 -17.36
N CYS A 86 6.80 -7.17 -16.48
CA CYS A 86 6.66 -5.89 -15.79
C CYS A 86 7.17 -5.94 -14.35
N GLU A 87 7.56 -4.77 -13.83
CA GLU A 87 7.77 -4.60 -12.40
C GLU A 87 6.46 -4.90 -11.64
N GLY A 88 6.54 -5.61 -10.50
CA GLY A 88 5.36 -6.11 -9.79
C GLY A 88 4.83 -7.47 -10.25
N GLY A 89 5.49 -8.13 -11.22
CA GLY A 89 5.23 -9.53 -11.59
C GLY A 89 4.21 -9.75 -12.70
N GLY A 90 3.64 -8.69 -13.28
CA GLY A 90 2.78 -8.76 -14.46
C GLY A 90 3.55 -8.90 -15.77
N VAL A 91 2.83 -8.81 -16.88
CA VAL A 91 3.40 -8.82 -18.24
C VAL A 91 2.86 -7.67 -19.07
N GLU A 92 3.70 -7.10 -19.93
CA GLU A 92 3.36 -5.98 -20.80
C GLU A 92 2.54 -6.47 -22.00
N ILE A 93 1.27 -6.09 -22.06
CA ILE A 93 0.32 -6.47 -23.13
C ILE A 93 0.19 -5.39 -24.21
N HIS A 94 0.45 -4.13 -23.85
CA HIS A 94 0.57 -2.99 -24.74
C HIS A 94 1.73 -2.11 -24.27
N PRO A 95 2.31 -1.24 -25.12
CA PRO A 95 3.41 -0.36 -24.71
C PRO A 95 3.11 0.39 -23.42
N ASN A 96 3.92 0.17 -22.38
CA ASN A 96 3.79 0.70 -21.02
C ASN A 96 2.47 0.33 -20.29
N GLN A 97 1.80 -0.75 -20.70
CA GLN A 97 0.61 -1.29 -20.03
C GLN A 97 0.84 -2.75 -19.66
N CYS A 98 0.87 -2.98 -18.35
CA CYS A 98 1.08 -4.27 -17.72
C CYS A 98 -0.26 -4.89 -17.31
N GLN A 99 -0.33 -6.22 -17.36
CA GLN A 99 -1.45 -7.00 -16.86
C GLN A 99 -0.98 -8.19 -16.03
N LEU A 100 -1.66 -8.46 -14.92
CA LEU A 100 -1.44 -9.60 -14.04
C LEU A 100 -2.76 -10.33 -13.75
N CYS A 101 -2.76 -11.66 -13.88
CA CYS A 101 -3.91 -12.52 -13.60
C CYS A 101 -3.72 -13.25 -12.26
N CYS A 102 -4.26 -12.70 -11.17
CA CYS A 102 -4.12 -13.28 -9.84
C CYS A 102 -5.15 -14.38 -9.56
N LYS A 103 -4.66 -15.58 -9.24
CA LYS A 103 -5.47 -16.76 -8.86
C LYS A 103 -5.57 -16.96 -7.34
N THR A 104 -4.88 -16.15 -6.54
CA THR A 104 -4.87 -16.23 -5.07
C THR A 104 -4.96 -14.84 -4.45
N SER A 105 -5.55 -14.73 -3.26
CA SER A 105 -5.62 -13.45 -2.53
C SER A 105 -4.24 -12.90 -2.16
N ALA A 106 -3.24 -13.77 -1.98
CA ALA A 106 -1.86 -13.35 -1.73
C ALA A 106 -1.28 -12.56 -2.93
N CYS A 107 -1.52 -13.01 -4.16
CA CYS A 107 -1.12 -12.29 -5.37
C CYS A 107 -1.76 -10.89 -5.43
N VAL A 108 -3.07 -10.80 -5.11
CA VAL A 108 -3.81 -9.52 -5.09
C VAL A 108 -3.26 -8.55 -4.03
N GLN A 109 -2.92 -9.06 -2.84
CA GLN A 109 -2.34 -8.23 -1.78
C GLN A 109 -0.94 -7.72 -2.14
N GLU A 110 -0.10 -8.57 -2.73
CA GLU A 110 1.27 -8.21 -3.09
C GLU A 110 1.30 -7.12 -4.17
N ILE A 111 0.54 -7.29 -5.24
CA ILE A 111 0.44 -6.29 -6.30
C ILE A 111 -0.23 -5.01 -5.81
N ASN A 112 -1.24 -5.07 -4.94
CA ASN A 112 -1.84 -3.87 -4.34
C ASN A 112 -0.82 -3.07 -3.54
N ARG A 113 0.02 -3.73 -2.75
CA ARG A 113 1.10 -3.07 -2.01
C ARG A 113 2.10 -2.42 -2.96
N PHE A 114 2.49 -3.13 -4.02
CA PHE A 114 3.36 -2.58 -5.06
C PHE A 114 2.75 -1.34 -5.73
N LEU A 115 1.48 -1.43 -6.14
CA LEU A 115 0.74 -0.35 -6.76
C LEU A 115 0.64 0.86 -5.83
N GLN A 116 0.30 0.67 -4.55
CA GLN A 116 0.27 1.75 -3.56
C GLN A 116 1.64 2.43 -3.35
N GLN A 117 2.75 1.68 -3.49
CA GLN A 117 4.11 2.23 -3.38
C GLN A 117 4.55 2.99 -4.64
N LYS A 118 4.16 2.52 -5.83
CA LYS A 118 4.59 3.08 -7.12
C LYS A 118 3.67 4.16 -7.67
N LEU A 119 2.39 4.16 -7.33
CA LEU A 119 1.44 5.18 -7.79
C LEU A 119 1.82 6.59 -7.35
N PRO A 120 2.35 6.85 -6.15
CA PRO A 120 2.86 8.17 -5.81
C PRO A 120 3.95 8.67 -6.77
N THR A 121 4.77 7.78 -7.33
CA THR A 121 5.90 8.13 -8.19
C THR A 121 5.54 8.18 -9.68
N VAL A 122 4.76 7.22 -10.18
CA VAL A 122 4.33 7.19 -11.59
C VAL A 122 3.29 8.29 -11.87
N ASN A 123 2.48 8.62 -10.87
CA ASN A 123 1.48 9.65 -11.03
C ASN A 123 1.93 11.06 -10.67
N ALA A 124 3.00 11.29 -9.92
CA ALA A 124 3.44 12.66 -9.61
C ALA A 124 3.73 13.51 -10.86
N ALA A 125 4.03 12.88 -12.00
CA ALA A 125 4.27 13.58 -13.26
C ALA A 125 2.99 13.96 -14.03
N ASN A 126 1.85 13.27 -13.82
CA ASN A 126 0.63 13.40 -14.63
C ASN A 126 -0.68 13.51 -13.84
N GLN A 127 -0.73 13.13 -12.57
CA GLN A 127 -1.84 13.41 -11.69
C GLN A 127 -1.73 14.86 -11.24
N GLY A 128 -2.77 15.63 -11.50
CA GLY A 128 -2.89 16.93 -10.88
C GLY A 128 -3.10 16.81 -9.38
N VAL A 129 -3.49 17.92 -8.78
CA VAL A 129 -3.46 18.11 -7.34
C VAL A 129 -4.52 17.26 -6.66
N PHE A 130 -4.16 16.52 -5.61
CA PHE A 130 -5.15 15.96 -4.69
C PHE A 130 -6.06 17.10 -4.20
N CYS A 131 -7.37 16.91 -4.19
CA CYS A 131 -8.30 17.93 -3.75
C CYS A 131 -9.36 17.33 -2.83
N PRO A 132 -9.43 17.75 -1.56
CA PRO A 132 -10.35 17.17 -0.59
C PRO A 132 -11.80 17.29 -1.07
N GLY A 133 -12.63 16.33 -0.69
CA GLY A 133 -14.07 16.41 -0.92
C GLY A 133 -14.74 17.39 0.02
N THR A 134 -16.00 17.13 0.37
CA THR A 134 -16.76 17.98 1.29
C THR A 134 -16.91 17.29 2.64
N CYS A 135 -16.57 17.97 3.73
CA CYS A 135 -16.73 17.47 5.09
C CYS A 135 -16.95 18.61 6.09
N ARG A 136 -17.20 18.26 7.36
CA ARG A 136 -17.14 19.24 8.46
C ARG A 136 -15.70 19.41 8.91
N GLU A 137 -15.33 20.59 9.37
CA GLU A 137 -14.00 20.88 9.94
C GLU A 137 -13.65 19.92 11.09
N THR A 138 -14.64 19.43 11.84
CA THR A 138 -14.45 18.45 12.91
C THR A 138 -14.22 17.02 12.41
N ASP A 139 -14.38 16.76 11.11
CA ASP A 139 -14.30 15.44 10.47
C ASP A 139 -13.52 15.51 9.15
N ILE A 140 -12.26 15.97 9.25
CA ILE A 140 -11.34 16.11 8.11
C ILE A 140 -11.06 14.77 7.42
N ALA A 141 -11.17 13.64 8.13
CA ALA A 141 -11.00 12.31 7.53
C ALA A 141 -12.00 12.08 6.38
N THR A 142 -13.27 12.50 6.56
CA THR A 142 -14.29 12.41 5.51
C THR A 142 -13.94 13.23 4.26
N CYS A 143 -13.26 14.37 4.40
CA CYS A 143 -12.76 15.15 3.26
C CYS A 143 -11.74 14.35 2.43
N VAL A 144 -10.86 13.61 3.10
CA VAL A 144 -9.84 12.79 2.42
C VAL A 144 -10.48 11.57 1.75
N HIS A 145 -11.48 10.94 2.38
CA HIS A 145 -12.18 9.79 1.81
C HIS A 145 -13.03 10.14 0.57
N THR A 146 -13.53 11.37 0.50
CA THR A 146 -14.33 11.88 -0.64
C THR A 146 -13.52 12.74 -1.61
N ALA A 147 -12.20 12.74 -1.47
CA ALA A 147 -11.30 13.54 -2.29
C ALA A 147 -11.32 13.10 -3.76
N THR A 148 -10.89 14.03 -4.60
CA THR A 148 -10.72 13.84 -6.04
C THR A 148 -9.32 14.28 -6.44
N TYR A 149 -8.83 13.87 -7.61
CA TYR A 149 -7.59 14.41 -8.16
C TYR A 149 -7.93 15.37 -9.29
N CYS A 150 -7.41 16.59 -9.20
CA CYS A 150 -7.55 17.56 -10.27
C CYS A 150 -6.74 17.14 -11.50
N HIS A 151 -7.12 17.65 -12.67
CA HIS A 151 -6.32 17.46 -13.88
C HIS A 151 -4.99 18.22 -13.81
N ALA A 152 -4.03 17.85 -14.66
CA ALA A 152 -2.71 18.47 -14.71
C ALA A 152 -2.76 19.98 -15.05
N ASP A 153 -3.81 20.47 -15.70
CA ASP A 153 -4.07 21.88 -16.02
C ASP A 153 -4.96 22.59 -15.00
N GLN A 154 -5.25 21.94 -13.87
CA GLN A 154 -6.07 22.45 -12.78
C GLN A 154 -5.25 22.65 -11.50
N PHE A 155 -5.87 23.29 -10.51
CA PHE A 155 -5.40 23.44 -9.14
C PHE A 155 -6.56 23.17 -8.17
N CYS A 156 -6.24 22.86 -6.91
CA CYS A 156 -7.26 22.66 -5.89
C CYS A 156 -7.51 23.95 -5.10
N ARG A 157 -8.76 24.43 -5.12
CA ARG A 157 -9.22 25.50 -4.23
C ARG A 157 -9.93 24.87 -3.03
N VAL A 158 -9.44 25.12 -1.82
CA VAL A 158 -10.09 24.70 -0.57
C VAL A 158 -10.78 25.90 0.06
N GLY A 159 -12.05 25.76 0.41
CA GLY A 159 -12.81 26.80 1.10
C GLY A 159 -13.53 26.27 2.34
N ILE A 160 -13.88 27.19 3.25
CA ILE A 160 -14.71 26.91 4.42
C ILE A 160 -15.93 27.86 4.38
N ASN A 161 -17.12 27.33 4.66
CA ASN A 161 -18.32 28.15 4.80
C ASN A 161 -18.65 28.49 6.27
N ASP A 162 -19.74 29.23 6.47
CA ASP A 162 -20.27 29.64 7.78
C ASP A 162 -20.71 28.48 8.68
N GLN A 163 -20.93 27.30 8.10
CA GLN A 163 -21.28 26.07 8.80
C GLN A 163 -20.04 25.22 9.15
N LEU A 164 -18.84 25.77 8.97
CA LEU A 164 -17.56 25.04 9.12
C LEU A 164 -17.49 23.81 8.21
N MET A 165 -18.12 23.86 7.03
CA MET A 165 -17.97 22.85 6.00
C MET A 165 -16.75 23.19 5.17
N VAL A 166 -15.80 22.27 5.13
CA VAL A 166 -14.60 22.31 4.30
C VAL A 166 -14.96 21.66 2.96
N ALA A 167 -14.63 22.30 1.85
CA ALA A 167 -14.81 21.75 0.51
C ALA A 167 -13.61 22.07 -0.39
N GLY A 168 -13.09 21.07 -1.09
CA GLY A 168 -12.14 21.26 -2.19
C GLY A 168 -12.85 21.25 -3.55
N HIS A 169 -12.40 22.12 -4.45
CA HIS A 169 -12.86 22.18 -5.84
C HIS A 169 -11.68 22.30 -6.80
N CYS A 170 -11.65 21.44 -7.81
CA CYS A 170 -10.71 21.55 -8.92
C CYS A 170 -11.09 22.72 -9.82
N GLN A 171 -10.18 23.66 -10.00
CA GLN A 171 -10.36 24.83 -10.85
C GLN A 171 -9.25 24.93 -11.88
N ASN A 172 -9.51 25.61 -12.99
CA ASN A 172 -8.53 25.75 -14.06
C ASN A 172 -7.37 26.63 -13.62
N LYS A 173 -6.13 26.33 -14.03
CA LYS A 173 -4.94 27.10 -13.64
C LYS A 173 -5.01 28.60 -13.94
N HIS A 174 -5.81 29.04 -14.92
CA HIS A 174 -5.97 30.47 -15.21
C HIS A 174 -6.74 31.24 -14.11
N ASP A 175 -7.52 30.55 -13.27
CA ASP A 175 -8.23 31.13 -12.13
C ASP A 175 -7.38 31.19 -10.86
N LEU A 176 -6.14 30.68 -10.89
CA LEU A 176 -5.28 30.59 -9.70
C LEU A 176 -4.99 31.96 -9.09
N GLN A 177 -4.70 32.97 -9.92
CA GLN A 177 -4.45 34.31 -9.42
C GLN A 177 -5.68 34.88 -8.70
N LYS A 178 -6.87 34.66 -9.27
CA LYS A 178 -8.13 35.06 -8.64
C LYS A 178 -8.33 34.34 -7.30
N CYS A 179 -7.98 33.06 -7.21
CA CYS A 179 -8.05 32.32 -5.95
C CYS A 179 -7.18 32.95 -4.86
N HIS A 180 -5.93 33.29 -5.18
CA HIS A 180 -5.03 33.97 -4.23
C HIS A 180 -5.55 35.36 -3.85
N ASP A 181 -6.12 36.11 -4.80
CA ASP A 181 -6.73 37.41 -4.51
C ASP A 181 -7.94 37.25 -3.56
N ASP A 182 -8.77 36.23 -3.77
CA ASP A 182 -9.92 35.90 -2.90
C ASP A 182 -9.45 35.46 -1.50
N GLN A 183 -8.38 34.66 -1.41
CA GLN A 183 -7.74 34.23 -0.15
C GLN A 183 -7.21 35.44 0.64
N ALA A 184 -6.59 36.41 -0.03
CA ALA A 184 -6.08 37.63 0.60
C ALA A 184 -7.19 38.58 1.06
N ARG A 185 -8.28 38.68 0.29
CA ARG A 185 -9.44 39.54 0.62
C ARG A 185 -10.33 38.94 1.72
N HIS A 186 -10.45 37.62 1.75
CA HIS A 186 -11.35 36.90 2.64
C HIS A 186 -10.65 35.72 3.34
N PRO A 187 -9.65 35.98 4.21
CA PRO A 187 -8.95 34.93 4.93
C PRO A 187 -9.88 34.25 5.94
N CYS A 188 -9.87 32.91 5.97
CA CYS A 188 -10.73 32.12 6.84
C CYS A 188 -10.54 32.40 8.34
N ALA A 189 -9.37 32.87 8.76
CA ALA A 189 -9.09 33.24 10.16
C ALA A 189 -10.01 34.35 10.70
N LEU A 190 -10.57 35.20 9.83
CA LEU A 190 -11.45 36.31 10.23
C LEU A 190 -12.94 35.98 10.06
N ALA A 191 -13.28 35.13 9.08
CA ALA A 191 -14.66 34.87 8.66
C ALA A 191 -15.50 34.12 9.72
N VAL A 192 -14.88 33.24 10.52
CA VAL A 192 -15.59 32.46 11.55
C VAL A 192 -16.12 33.34 12.69
N SER A 193 -15.59 34.56 12.84
CA SER A 193 -15.89 35.43 13.99
C SER A 193 -17.04 36.43 13.77
N GLN A 194 -17.55 36.62 12.56
CA GLN A 194 -18.55 37.65 12.25
C GLN A 194 -19.88 37.05 11.73
N PRO A 195 -20.91 36.92 12.58
CA PRO A 195 -22.22 36.44 12.15
C PRO A 195 -22.90 37.46 11.22
N GLY A 196 -23.21 37.05 9.99
CA GLY A 196 -24.04 37.84 9.06
C GLY A 196 -23.50 38.05 7.64
N HIS A 197 -22.27 37.61 7.35
CA HIS A 197 -21.75 37.60 5.99
C HIS A 197 -21.72 36.16 5.45
N GLN A 198 -22.42 35.90 4.35
CA GLN A 198 -22.45 34.61 3.62
C GLN A 198 -21.12 34.27 2.93
N ALA A 199 -19.99 34.63 3.54
CA ALA A 199 -18.69 34.56 2.90
C ALA A 199 -18.12 33.15 3.09
N VAL A 200 -18.28 32.31 2.07
CA VAL A 200 -17.35 31.21 1.85
C VAL A 200 -15.95 31.83 1.76
N CYS A 201 -15.10 31.54 2.74
CA CYS A 201 -13.72 32.00 2.74
C CYS A 201 -12.86 31.01 1.94
N THR A 202 -11.82 31.51 1.28
CA THR A 202 -10.83 30.65 0.63
C THR A 202 -9.76 30.31 1.67
N TRP A 203 -9.62 29.01 1.96
CA TRP A 203 -8.62 28.51 2.89
C TRP A 203 -7.26 28.39 2.20
N ASP A 204 -7.22 27.69 1.06
CA ASP A 204 -6.00 27.45 0.28
C ASP A 204 -6.24 27.39 -1.23
N CYS A 205 -5.18 27.68 -1.98
CA CYS A 205 -5.11 27.57 -3.44
C CYS A 205 -3.86 26.75 -3.80
N CYS A 206 -4.02 25.44 -3.95
CA CYS A 206 -2.91 24.50 -4.05
C CYS A 206 -2.68 23.99 -5.48
N GLN A 207 -1.46 24.17 -5.99
CA GLN A 207 -0.99 23.60 -7.26
C GLN A 207 -0.24 22.27 -7.09
N THR A 208 0.03 21.86 -5.86
CA THR A 208 0.68 20.60 -5.53
C THR A 208 -0.02 19.98 -4.32
N THR A 209 0.06 18.66 -4.22
CA THR A 209 -0.46 17.92 -3.07
C THR A 209 0.23 18.34 -1.77
N ASP A 210 1.52 18.69 -1.83
CA ASP A 210 2.30 19.11 -0.67
C ASP A 210 1.77 20.38 0.01
N CYS A 211 1.12 21.26 -0.76
CA CYS A 211 0.47 22.46 -0.22
C CYS A 211 -0.66 22.11 0.77
N LEU A 212 -1.31 20.96 0.59
CA LEU A 212 -2.40 20.51 1.45
C LEU A 212 -1.93 19.77 2.71
N THR A 213 -0.65 19.38 2.77
CA THR A 213 -0.10 18.60 3.88
C THR A 213 -0.20 19.33 5.21
N ALA A 214 -0.17 20.66 5.22
CA ALA A 214 -0.35 21.47 6.43
C ALA A 214 -1.72 21.25 7.10
N HIS A 215 -2.76 20.96 6.32
CA HIS A 215 -4.14 20.84 6.79
C HIS A 215 -4.64 19.40 6.83
N PHE A 216 -4.22 18.59 5.87
CA PHE A 216 -4.73 17.24 5.65
C PHE A 216 -3.64 16.16 5.81
N GLY A 217 -2.38 16.53 6.06
CA GLY A 217 -1.24 15.60 6.04
C GLY A 217 -1.38 14.44 7.01
N ALA A 218 -1.99 14.66 8.18
CA ALA A 218 -2.28 13.61 9.14
C ALA A 218 -3.20 12.51 8.56
N TYR A 219 -4.04 12.82 7.58
CA TYR A 219 -5.04 11.91 7.02
C TYR A 219 -4.68 11.42 5.61
N MET A 220 -3.93 12.20 4.84
CA MET A 220 -3.49 11.84 3.48
C MET A 220 -2.48 10.69 3.47
N GLY A 221 -1.84 10.39 4.60
CA GLY A 221 -0.91 9.26 4.77
C GLY A 221 -1.54 7.95 5.27
N ILE A 222 -2.84 7.90 5.59
CA ILE A 222 -3.47 6.75 6.30
C ILE A 222 -4.28 5.81 5.38
N SER A 223 -4.15 5.88 4.05
CA SER A 223 -4.85 4.92 3.17
C SER A 223 -4.30 3.47 3.18
N THR A 224 -3.55 3.07 4.20
CA THR A 224 -3.32 1.65 4.51
C THR A 224 -4.50 1.10 5.32
N ILE A 225 -5.44 0.51 4.59
CA ILE A 225 -6.53 -0.30 5.14
C ILE A 225 -5.91 -1.37 6.05
N SER A 226 -6.07 -1.24 7.38
CA SER A 226 -5.78 -2.32 8.31
C SER A 226 -6.82 -3.43 8.09
N HIS A 227 -6.49 -4.40 7.24
CA HIS A 227 -7.25 -5.63 7.14
C HIS A 227 -7.11 -6.40 8.45
N THR A 228 -8.23 -6.58 9.15
CA THR A 228 -8.32 -7.52 10.27
C THR A 228 -8.00 -8.91 9.73
N ALA A 229 -6.91 -9.51 10.21
CA ALA A 229 -6.46 -10.83 9.77
C ALA A 229 -7.60 -11.86 9.95
N SER A 230 -8.01 -12.48 8.84
CA SER A 230 -8.95 -13.59 8.85
C SER A 230 -8.29 -14.82 9.50
N PRO A 231 -8.98 -15.62 10.33
CA PRO A 231 -8.36 -16.70 11.08
C PRO A 231 -7.74 -17.76 10.16
N THR A 232 -6.48 -18.08 10.44
CA THR A 232 -5.70 -19.12 9.80
C THR A 232 -6.41 -20.47 9.91
N GLN A 233 -6.89 -21.02 8.79
CA GLN A 233 -7.36 -22.40 8.75
C GLN A 233 -6.15 -23.36 8.71
N THR A 234 -6.19 -24.34 9.61
CA THR A 234 -5.22 -25.43 9.75
C THR A 234 -5.18 -26.28 8.46
N PRO A 235 -3.99 -26.61 7.92
CA PRO A 235 -3.89 -27.41 6.71
C PRO A 235 -4.43 -28.84 6.92
N PRO A 236 -5.21 -29.40 5.99
CA PRO A 236 -5.62 -30.80 6.03
C PRO A 236 -4.44 -31.75 5.74
N PRO A 237 -4.48 -33.00 6.25
CA PRO A 237 -3.36 -33.93 6.18
C PRO A 237 -3.07 -34.42 4.76
N ALA A 238 -1.78 -34.61 4.48
CA ALA A 238 -1.24 -35.06 3.20
C ALA A 238 -1.75 -36.45 2.82
N VAL A 239 -2.35 -36.57 1.62
CA VAL A 239 -2.72 -37.86 1.02
C VAL A 239 -1.54 -38.39 0.21
N THR A 240 -1.04 -39.55 0.61
CA THR A 240 -0.02 -40.32 -0.10
C THR A 240 -0.57 -40.82 -1.44
N GLN A 241 -0.03 -40.31 -2.56
CA GLN A 241 -0.37 -40.81 -3.90
C GLN A 241 0.41 -42.08 -4.26
N ALA A 242 -0.25 -42.95 -5.04
CA ALA A 242 0.29 -44.19 -5.59
C ALA A 242 1.28 -43.93 -6.75
N PRO A 243 2.19 -44.87 -7.07
CA PRO A 243 3.26 -44.66 -8.04
C PRO A 243 2.73 -44.68 -9.48
N ALA A 244 3.00 -43.62 -10.23
CA ALA A 244 2.76 -43.54 -11.67
C ALA A 244 4.02 -43.97 -12.46
N THR A 245 3.76 -44.70 -13.54
CA THR A 245 4.70 -45.32 -14.47
C THR A 245 5.62 -44.34 -15.22
N THR A 246 6.85 -44.80 -15.41
CA THR A 246 8.00 -44.21 -16.08
C THR A 246 7.75 -43.77 -17.54
N PRO A 247 8.04 -42.51 -17.90
CA PRO A 247 8.32 -42.10 -19.27
C PRO A 247 9.82 -42.12 -19.61
N ALA A 248 10.10 -42.24 -20.91
CA ALA A 248 11.40 -42.36 -21.57
C ALA A 248 12.38 -41.18 -21.30
N PRO A 249 13.69 -41.36 -21.52
CA PRO A 249 14.70 -40.39 -21.10
C PRO A 249 14.73 -39.17 -22.01
N ALA A 250 14.38 -38.00 -21.44
CA ALA A 250 14.62 -36.71 -22.04
C ALA A 250 16.02 -36.21 -21.65
N THR A 251 16.78 -35.79 -22.67
CA THR A 251 18.15 -35.30 -22.59
C THR A 251 18.25 -34.12 -21.62
N THR A 252 18.96 -34.33 -20.52
CA THR A 252 19.25 -33.32 -19.49
C THR A 252 20.25 -32.29 -20.06
N LEU A 253 19.79 -31.06 -20.26
CA LEU A 253 20.68 -29.91 -20.43
C LEU A 253 21.23 -29.51 -19.05
N ALA A 254 22.53 -29.23 -19.00
CA ALA A 254 23.24 -28.88 -17.79
C ALA A 254 22.61 -27.66 -17.08
N PRO A 255 22.53 -27.64 -15.74
CA PRO A 255 22.02 -26.48 -15.01
C PRO A 255 22.94 -25.29 -15.27
N ALA A 256 22.37 -24.19 -15.78
CA ALA A 256 23.04 -22.91 -15.80
C ALA A 256 23.33 -22.50 -14.36
N ALA A 257 24.60 -22.24 -14.05
CA ALA A 257 25.04 -21.83 -12.73
C ALA A 257 24.30 -20.55 -12.31
N THR A 258 23.49 -20.66 -11.26
CA THR A 258 22.90 -19.51 -10.57
C THR A 258 24.06 -18.63 -10.07
N PRO A 259 24.06 -17.32 -10.36
CA PRO A 259 25.06 -16.43 -9.80
C PRO A 259 25.00 -16.52 -8.28
N ALA A 260 26.11 -16.95 -7.65
CA ALA A 260 26.22 -16.91 -6.21
C ALA A 260 26.07 -15.45 -5.77
N HIS A 261 25.00 -15.15 -5.02
CA HIS A 261 24.89 -13.88 -4.30
C HIS A 261 26.12 -13.77 -3.40
N VAL A 262 26.98 -12.80 -3.71
CA VAL A 262 28.14 -12.46 -2.88
C VAL A 262 27.58 -12.03 -1.53
N ALA A 263 27.70 -12.89 -0.52
CA ALA A 263 27.41 -12.54 0.85
C ALA A 263 28.40 -11.45 1.26
N LEU A 264 27.95 -10.20 1.24
CA LEU A 264 28.72 -9.08 1.77
C LEU A 264 28.96 -9.35 3.25
N THR A 265 30.20 -9.68 3.60
CA THR A 265 30.63 -9.77 4.99
C THR A 265 30.43 -8.38 5.62
N PRO A 266 29.64 -8.27 6.70
CA PRO A 266 29.44 -7.00 7.39
C PRO A 266 30.80 -6.47 7.86
N HIS A 267 31.08 -5.22 7.55
CA HIS A 267 32.27 -4.53 8.04
C HIS A 267 31.91 -3.81 9.33
N PRO A 268 32.77 -3.84 10.37
CA PRO A 268 32.54 -3.07 11.58
C PRO A 268 32.41 -1.58 11.25
N VAL A 269 31.45 -0.90 11.88
CA VAL A 269 31.24 0.54 11.74
C VAL A 269 31.27 1.19 13.12
N ASN A 270 31.76 2.42 13.21
CA ASN A 270 31.66 3.20 14.43
C ASN A 270 30.31 3.88 14.50
N CYS A 271 29.63 3.82 15.65
CA CYS A 271 28.33 4.43 15.88
C CYS A 271 28.37 5.29 17.13
N THR A 272 27.43 6.23 17.21
CA THR A 272 27.19 6.96 18.45
C THR A 272 26.33 6.11 19.39
N LYS A 273 26.62 6.11 20.70
CA LYS A 273 25.86 5.42 21.74
C LYS A 273 25.44 6.37 22.86
N CYS A 274 24.19 6.23 23.31
CA CYS A 274 23.64 6.87 24.51
C CYS A 274 22.39 6.10 24.97
N ASP A 275 22.11 6.06 26.29
CA ASP A 275 21.04 5.21 26.81
C ASP A 275 19.73 5.95 27.15
N GLN A 276 19.75 7.25 27.48
CA GLN A 276 18.53 8.04 27.79
C GLN A 276 18.59 9.55 27.45
N TYR A 277 19.78 10.15 27.35
CA TYR A 277 19.93 11.59 27.10
C TYR A 277 21.12 11.90 26.18
N CYS A 278 20.94 11.67 24.89
CA CYS A 278 21.95 11.94 23.85
C CYS A 278 22.43 13.40 23.75
N ARG A 279 21.92 14.35 24.54
CA ARG A 279 22.40 15.75 24.50
C ARG A 279 23.75 15.98 25.20
N SER A 280 24.19 15.10 26.08
CA SER A 280 25.39 15.36 26.92
C SER A 280 26.38 14.20 27.05
N ASN A 281 25.97 12.96 26.77
CA ASN A 281 26.77 11.76 27.02
C ASN A 281 26.81 10.84 25.79
N GLU A 282 27.18 11.40 24.65
CA GLU A 282 27.43 10.61 23.44
C GLU A 282 28.83 10.01 23.49
N MET A 283 28.92 8.70 23.29
CA MET A 283 30.19 7.99 23.14
C MET A 283 30.23 7.27 21.80
N GLU A 284 31.41 7.13 21.22
CA GLU A 284 31.60 6.33 20.02
C GLU A 284 31.79 4.86 20.41
N VAL A 285 31.13 3.94 19.70
CA VAL A 285 31.23 2.50 19.88
C VAL A 285 31.38 1.81 18.52
N THR A 286 32.27 0.83 18.41
CA THR A 286 32.39 0.02 17.20
C THR A 286 31.37 -1.11 17.22
N CYS A 287 30.46 -1.12 16.25
CA CYS A 287 29.44 -2.14 16.07
C CYS A 287 29.94 -3.22 15.10
N PRO A 288 30.15 -4.46 15.56
CA PRO A 288 30.80 -5.50 14.76
C PRO A 288 29.98 -5.92 13.53
N ASP A 289 28.65 -5.85 13.65
CA ASP A 289 27.72 -6.25 12.58
C ASP A 289 27.48 -5.15 11.54
N GLY A 290 28.02 -3.95 11.74
CA GLY A 290 27.94 -2.87 10.75
C GLY A 290 26.67 -2.00 10.80
N PHE A 291 25.83 -2.12 11.83
CA PHE A 291 24.57 -1.39 11.94
C PHE A 291 24.50 -0.47 13.17
N CYS A 292 24.25 0.82 12.92
CA CYS A 292 23.93 1.79 13.95
C CYS A 292 22.42 1.92 14.12
N SER A 293 21.99 2.20 15.35
CA SER A 293 20.59 2.37 15.71
C SER A 293 20.33 3.69 16.41
N LEU A 294 19.10 4.19 16.23
CA LEU A 294 18.57 5.35 16.93
C LEU A 294 17.12 5.06 17.31
N THR A 295 16.78 5.15 18.58
CA THR A 295 15.42 4.96 19.07
C THR A 295 14.90 6.27 19.66
N VAL A 296 13.74 6.73 19.21
CA VAL A 296 13.01 7.85 19.78
C VAL A 296 11.77 7.32 20.48
N GLU A 297 11.67 7.57 21.78
CA GLU A 297 10.51 7.24 22.60
C GLU A 297 9.84 8.55 23.02
N ASP A 298 8.62 8.79 22.54
CA ASP A 298 7.76 9.84 23.06
C ASP A 298 6.82 9.23 24.09
N GLY A 299 6.70 9.90 25.23
CA GLY A 299 5.79 9.52 26.31
C GLY A 299 4.58 10.45 26.41
N VAL A 300 3.49 9.97 27.00
CA VAL A 300 2.32 10.79 27.33
C VAL A 300 2.75 12.02 28.16
N GLY A 301 2.44 13.22 27.66
CA GLY A 301 2.86 14.48 28.27
C GLY A 301 4.06 15.17 27.60
N GLY A 302 4.50 14.67 26.44
CA GLY A 302 5.51 15.32 25.60
C GLY A 302 6.95 15.06 26.04
N SER A 303 7.18 14.08 26.92
CA SER A 303 8.54 13.65 27.27
C SER A 303 9.14 12.89 26.10
N ARG A 304 10.33 13.27 25.63
CA ARG A 304 11.07 12.58 24.57
C ARG A 304 12.38 12.02 25.08
N THR A 305 12.61 10.73 24.84
CA THR A 305 13.85 10.02 25.13
C THR A 305 14.49 9.59 23.82
N ILE A 306 15.80 9.80 23.68
CA ILE A 306 16.57 9.36 22.50
C ILE A 306 17.65 8.40 22.99
N LYS A 307 17.68 7.20 22.38
CA LYS A 307 18.69 6.17 22.61
C LYS A 307 19.44 5.90 21.31
N LYS A 308 20.74 5.65 21.39
CA LYS A 308 21.57 5.30 20.24
C LYS A 308 22.47 4.12 20.59
N GLY A 309 22.79 3.27 19.63
CA GLY A 309 23.71 2.16 19.87
C GLY A 309 23.88 1.23 18.68
N CYS A 310 24.36 0.01 18.94
CA CYS A 310 24.54 -1.04 17.94
C CYS A 310 23.31 -1.93 17.84
N LEU A 311 22.98 -2.37 16.62
CA LEU A 311 22.06 -3.48 16.38
C LEU A 311 22.72 -4.53 15.47
N ASN A 312 22.15 -5.72 15.45
CA ASN A 312 22.47 -6.72 14.44
C ASN A 312 21.52 -6.60 13.23
N LYS A 313 21.87 -7.27 12.14
CA LYS A 313 21.10 -7.23 10.88
C LYS A 313 19.64 -7.63 11.06
N ASP A 314 19.37 -8.67 11.84
CA ASP A 314 18.02 -9.24 11.98
C ASP A 314 17.09 -8.26 12.72
N MET A 315 17.57 -7.67 13.82
CA MET A 315 16.85 -6.63 14.55
C MET A 315 16.62 -5.40 13.67
N CYS A 316 17.64 -5.02 12.90
CA CYS A 316 17.57 -3.88 12.00
C CYS A 316 16.52 -4.09 10.88
N THR A 317 16.42 -5.31 10.35
CA THR A 317 15.40 -5.70 9.35
C THR A 317 13.99 -5.70 9.96
N MET A 318 13.86 -6.16 11.20
CA MET A 318 12.60 -6.14 11.93
C MET A 318 12.11 -4.71 12.15
N PHE A 319 12.98 -3.83 12.66
CA PHE A 319 12.63 -2.42 12.89
C PHE A 319 12.43 -1.64 11.58
N TRP A 320 13.11 -2.01 10.49
CA TRP A 320 12.81 -1.47 9.16
C TRP A 320 11.37 -1.75 8.74
N THR A 321 10.88 -2.97 9.00
CA THR A 321 9.51 -3.37 8.68
C THR A 321 8.50 -2.62 9.56
N GLU A 322 8.80 -2.47 10.84
CA GLU A 322 7.98 -1.68 11.79
C GLU A 322 7.96 -0.18 11.42
N TRP A 323 9.11 0.37 11.03
CA TRP A 323 9.21 1.76 10.56
C TRP A 323 8.31 2.03 9.35
N ASN A 324 8.39 1.19 8.31
CA ASN A 324 7.59 1.34 7.09
C ASN A 324 6.08 1.22 7.33
N THR A 325 5.66 0.70 8.48
CA THR A 325 4.24 0.51 8.81
C THR A 325 3.73 1.54 9.82
N ASN A 326 4.61 2.25 10.53
CA ASN A 326 4.23 3.22 11.56
C ASN A 326 4.44 4.69 11.12
N GLN A 327 3.36 5.34 10.68
CA GLN A 327 3.37 6.73 10.20
C GLN A 327 3.88 7.76 11.23
N LEU A 328 3.70 7.51 12.53
CA LEU A 328 4.23 8.39 13.57
C LEU A 328 5.78 8.42 13.53
N CYS A 329 6.40 7.29 13.20
CA CYS A 329 7.85 7.20 13.08
C CYS A 329 8.40 7.96 11.85
N HIS A 330 7.63 8.05 10.77
CA HIS A 330 7.98 8.90 9.63
C HIS A 330 7.98 10.39 10.01
N GLY A 331 6.96 10.84 10.74
CA GLY A 331 6.84 12.23 11.20
C GLY A 331 7.97 12.65 12.14
N ILE A 332 8.40 11.76 13.05
CA ILE A 332 9.48 12.02 14.01
C ILE A 332 10.84 12.21 13.32
N LEU A 333 11.13 11.43 12.27
CA LEU A 333 12.36 11.54 11.49
C LEU A 333 12.40 12.83 10.65
N GLY A 334 11.27 13.16 10.00
CA GLY A 334 11.16 14.35 9.15
C GLY A 334 11.17 15.66 9.93
N ASN A 335 10.67 15.66 11.16
CA ASN A 335 10.72 16.81 12.06
C ASN A 335 10.98 16.37 13.52
N PRO A 336 12.25 16.39 13.97
CA PRO A 336 12.63 16.01 15.32
C PRO A 336 12.09 16.92 16.42
N ALA A 337 11.38 18.00 16.09
CA ALA A 337 10.68 18.86 17.05
C ALA A 337 9.20 18.45 17.25
N THR A 338 8.62 17.66 16.34
CA THR A 338 7.26 17.16 16.47
C THR A 338 7.20 16.19 17.63
N THR A 339 6.46 16.48 18.69
CA THR A 339 6.21 15.56 19.81
C THR A 339 4.86 14.89 19.62
N SER A 340 4.81 13.59 19.90
CA SER A 340 3.55 12.85 19.98
C SER A 340 2.94 13.03 21.38
N ASN A 341 1.62 13.22 21.45
CA ASN A 341 0.87 13.10 22.71
C ASN A 341 0.52 11.63 23.05
N GLN A 342 1.06 10.68 22.29
CA GLN A 342 0.88 9.25 22.45
C GLN A 342 2.21 8.59 22.78
N ASP A 343 2.17 7.52 23.57
CA ASP A 343 3.33 6.66 23.79
C ASP A 343 3.71 5.99 22.47
N VAL A 344 4.82 6.43 21.86
CA VAL A 344 5.35 5.87 20.61
C VAL A 344 6.85 5.65 20.73
N SER A 345 7.31 4.49 20.27
CA SER A 345 8.72 4.13 20.20
C SER A 345 9.09 3.83 18.74
N CYS A 346 10.06 4.57 18.21
CA CYS A 346 10.49 4.47 16.83
C CYS A 346 11.98 4.17 16.77
N THR A 347 12.35 2.98 16.30
CA THR A 347 13.74 2.57 16.13
C THR A 347 14.13 2.63 14.66
N PHE A 348 15.19 3.36 14.37
CA PHE A 348 15.75 3.56 13.04
C PHE A 348 17.14 2.95 12.96
N CYS A 349 17.50 2.59 11.73
CA CYS A 349 18.71 1.85 11.42
C CYS A 349 19.45 2.49 10.26
N CYS A 350 20.77 2.54 10.34
CA CYS A 350 21.64 2.98 9.25
C CYS A 350 22.96 2.22 9.25
N THR A 351 23.65 2.26 8.12
CA THR A 351 24.97 1.66 7.92
C THR A 351 25.97 2.75 7.57
N GLY A 352 27.17 2.67 8.14
CA GLY A 352 28.25 3.63 7.92
C GLY A 352 28.66 4.35 9.22
N ASP A 353 29.88 4.89 9.22
CA ASP A 353 30.44 5.49 10.42
C ASP A 353 29.63 6.72 10.86
N ASN A 354 29.22 6.70 12.13
CA ASN A 354 28.48 7.74 12.82
C ASN A 354 27.19 8.17 12.11
N CYS A 355 26.58 7.27 11.33
CA CYS A 355 25.35 7.56 10.59
C CYS A 355 24.15 7.87 11.50
N ASN A 356 24.20 7.44 12.77
CA ASN A 356 23.19 7.74 13.79
C ASN A 356 23.54 8.95 14.68
N ALA A 357 24.61 9.69 14.37
CA ALA A 357 25.02 10.85 15.16
C ALA A 357 24.00 12.00 15.08
N ASP A 358 23.37 12.20 13.93
CA ASP A 358 22.43 13.28 13.69
C ASP A 358 21.13 12.73 13.08
N LEU A 359 20.02 12.95 13.78
CA LEU A 359 18.67 12.52 13.35
C LEU A 359 18.33 13.04 11.94
N THR A 360 18.81 14.23 11.59
CA THR A 360 18.53 14.84 10.28
C THR A 360 19.37 14.29 9.14
N LYS A 361 20.43 13.53 9.46
CA LYS A 361 21.38 12.98 8.48
C LYS A 361 21.29 11.47 8.33
N MET A 362 20.36 10.81 9.02
CA MET A 362 20.16 9.37 8.87
C MET A 362 19.70 9.04 7.45
N SER A 363 20.61 8.47 6.65
CA SER A 363 20.25 7.72 5.45
C SER A 363 19.68 6.37 5.88
N VAL A 364 18.37 6.24 5.72
CA VAL A 364 17.56 5.10 6.17
C VAL A 364 17.97 3.88 5.28
N PHE A 365 18.39 2.78 5.91
CA PHE A 365 18.89 1.57 5.22
C PHE A 365 17.85 0.93 4.28
N ASN A 366 17.90 1.21 2.97
CA ASN A 366 17.03 0.51 2.01
C ASN A 366 17.43 -0.97 1.93
N SER A 367 16.54 -1.87 2.34
CA SER A 367 16.73 -3.31 2.17
C SER A 367 16.87 -3.63 0.68
N VAL A 368 18.03 -4.13 0.26
CA VAL A 368 18.25 -4.76 -1.06
C VAL A 368 17.82 -6.22 -1.01
#